data_AF-A0A948WD72-F1
#
_entry.id   AF-A0A948WD72-F1
#
_cell.length_a   1.000
_cell.length_b   1.000
_cell.length_c   1.000
_cell.angle_alpha   90.00
_cell.angle_beta   90.00
_cell.angle_gamma   90.00
#
_symmetry.space_group_name_H-M   'P 1'
#
loop_
_entity.id
_entity.type
_entity.pdbx_description
1 polymer ?
#
loop_
_entity_poly.entity_id
_entity_poly.type
_entity_poly.pdbx_seq_one_letter_code
_entity_poly.pdbx_strand_id
1 'polypeptide(L)'
;MARVVGTVAGFQVENSQRAENVDHFFVTVEAGLSLPVVLSLNTLSFRNRVAGHDPRIRLASLRWRWTHLPPRGLYPLEHFDYETVELLENVEYRLLGRVEMEEYFALHCANCRLVEAWGVAYHRTQPGLHQIHSRRASCAVHEDMRGRDGAVRFYFDEDQRSELALLKFCGQ
;
A
#
# COMPACT_ATOMS: atom_id res chain seq x y z
N MET A 1 -4.14 -6.49 -12.48
CA MET A 1 -3.44 -6.02 -11.27
C MET A 1 -2.14 -6.79 -11.13
N ALA A 2 -1.29 -6.45 -10.16
CA ALA A 2 -0.11 -7.21 -9.84
C ALA A 2 0.05 -7.38 -8.33
N ARG A 3 0.75 -8.45 -7.96
CA ARG A 3 1.21 -8.76 -6.61
C ARG A 3 2.72 -8.87 -6.63
N VAL A 4 3.40 -8.17 -5.74
CA VAL A 4 4.85 -8.27 -5.58
C VAL A 4 5.18 -8.74 -4.17
N VAL A 5 6.19 -9.60 -4.05
CA VAL A 5 6.69 -10.13 -2.78
C VAL A 5 8.20 -10.04 -2.79
N GLY A 6 8.79 -9.44 -1.76
CA GLY A 6 10.24 -9.28 -1.68
C GLY A 6 10.73 -8.69 -0.36
N THR A 7 12.04 -8.54 -0.25
CA THR A 7 12.69 -7.87 0.88
C THR A 7 12.76 -6.38 0.62
N VAL A 8 12.62 -5.57 1.68
CA VAL A 8 12.82 -4.12 1.57
C VAL A 8 14.31 -3.83 1.46
N ALA A 9 14.75 -3.25 0.34
CA ALA A 9 16.13 -2.81 0.14
C ALA A 9 16.35 -1.35 0.54
N GLY A 10 15.28 -0.56 0.58
CA GLY A 10 15.31 0.82 1.03
C GLY A 10 13.95 1.48 0.88
N PHE A 11 13.78 2.64 1.51
CA PHE A 11 12.59 3.46 1.38
C PHE A 11 12.93 4.94 1.47
N GLN A 12 12.07 5.78 0.91
CA GLN A 12 12.23 7.22 0.92
C GLN A 12 10.88 7.92 0.89
N VAL A 13 10.77 9.04 1.61
CA VAL A 13 9.63 9.95 1.48
C VAL A 13 9.87 10.86 0.28
N GLU A 14 8.86 11.06 -0.56
CA GLU A 14 8.93 12.05 -1.63
C GLU A 14 9.11 13.44 -1.03
N ASN A 15 10.27 14.05 -1.28
CA ASN A 15 10.55 15.44 -0.94
C ASN A 15 10.44 16.30 -2.21
N SER A 16 9.22 16.55 -2.65
CA SER A 16 8.99 17.47 -3.74
C SER A 16 8.93 18.90 -3.25
N GLN A 17 9.65 19.79 -3.94
CA GLN A 17 9.53 21.24 -3.73
C GLN A 17 8.25 21.84 -4.35
N ARG A 18 7.43 21.03 -5.02
CA ARG A 18 6.17 21.46 -5.64
C ARG A 18 4.99 21.09 -4.77
N ALA A 19 4.18 22.09 -4.41
CA ALA A 19 2.98 21.91 -3.60
C ALA A 19 1.95 20.98 -4.25
N GLU A 20 1.97 20.83 -5.58
CA GLU A 20 1.09 19.93 -6.34
C GLU A 20 1.51 18.45 -6.34
N ASN A 21 2.73 18.12 -5.92
CA ASN A 21 3.15 16.73 -5.93
C ASN A 21 2.47 15.96 -4.80
N VAL A 22 1.99 14.77 -5.15
CA VAL A 22 1.38 13.82 -4.21
C VAL A 22 2.48 13.36 -3.26
N ASP A 23 2.21 13.41 -1.96
CA ASP A 23 3.15 12.92 -0.96
C ASP A 23 3.17 11.38 -1.03
N HIS A 24 4.17 10.83 -1.71
CA HIS A 24 4.37 9.38 -1.77
C HIS A 24 5.44 8.94 -0.77
N PHE A 25 5.26 7.72 -0.25
CA PHE A 25 6.30 6.93 0.38
C PHE A 25 6.73 5.85 -0.61
N PHE A 26 7.99 5.88 -1.03
CA PHE A 26 8.54 4.90 -1.96
C PHE A 26 9.26 3.79 -1.21
N VAL A 27 9.00 2.55 -1.60
CA VAL A 27 9.69 1.36 -1.07
C VAL A 27 10.33 0.62 -2.22
N THR A 28 11.64 0.41 -2.15
CA THR A 28 12.40 -0.41 -3.09
C THR A 28 12.39 -1.85 -2.61
N VAL A 29 11.84 -2.75 -3.42
CA VAL A 29 11.63 -4.16 -3.07
C VAL A 29 12.45 -5.06 -3.98
N GLU A 30 13.29 -5.89 -3.38
CA GLU A 30 13.99 -6.96 -4.08
C GLU A 30 13.06 -8.18 -4.18
N ALA A 31 12.42 -8.32 -5.33
CA ALA A 31 11.49 -9.42 -5.60
C ALA A 31 12.17 -10.65 -6.24
N GLY A 32 13.51 -10.73 -6.25
CA GLY A 32 14.24 -11.80 -6.95
C GLY A 32 14.22 -11.65 -8.48
N LEU A 33 13.98 -10.44 -8.97
CA LEU A 33 14.05 -10.07 -10.39
C LEU A 33 15.41 -9.43 -10.71
N SER A 34 15.70 -9.24 -12.01
CA SER A 34 16.91 -8.54 -12.46
C SER A 34 16.97 -7.06 -12.05
N LEU A 35 15.81 -6.44 -11.82
CA LEU A 35 15.67 -5.07 -11.33
C LEU A 35 14.75 -5.04 -10.10
N PRO A 36 15.00 -4.16 -9.12
CA PRO A 36 14.10 -3.98 -8.00
C PRO A 36 12.76 -3.38 -8.45
N VAL A 37 11.71 -3.66 -7.67
CA VAL A 37 10.37 -3.11 -7.89
C VAL A 37 10.13 -1.95 -6.92
N VAL A 38 9.59 -0.83 -7.41
CA VAL A 38 9.23 0.31 -6.54
C VAL A 38 7.76 0.26 -6.20
N LEU A 39 7.45 0.21 -4.91
CA LEU A 39 6.13 0.51 -4.40
C LEU A 39 6.01 2.02 -4.25
N SER A 40 4.92 2.58 -4.74
CA SER A 40 4.55 3.98 -4.50
C SER A 40 3.26 3.98 -3.67
N LEU A 41 3.44 4.24 -2.38
CA LEU A 41 2.37 4.33 -1.39
C LEU A 41 1.98 5.79 -1.24
N ASN A 42 0.70 6.10 -1.16
CA ASN A 42 0.26 7.46 -0.88
C ASN A 42 0.33 7.69 0.63
N THR A 43 0.73 8.90 1.05
CA THR A 43 0.60 9.36 2.45
C THR A 43 -0.49 10.43 2.59
N LEU A 44 -0.86 11.08 1.47
CA LEU A 44 -2.05 11.93 1.30
C LEU A 44 -2.63 11.80 -0.11
N SER A 45 -3.88 12.22 -0.29
CA SER A 45 -4.51 12.39 -1.62
C SER A 45 -4.57 13.84 -2.06
N PHE A 46 -3.70 14.19 -3.01
CA PHE A 46 -3.79 15.47 -3.74
C PHE A 46 -5.15 15.64 -4.41
N ARG A 47 -5.67 14.58 -5.03
CA ARG A 47 -6.94 14.61 -5.77
C ARG A 47 -8.12 14.95 -4.86
N ASN A 48 -8.18 14.37 -3.66
CA ASN A 48 -9.19 14.72 -2.67
C ASN A 48 -9.03 16.18 -2.23
N ARG A 49 -7.80 16.62 -1.96
CA ARG A 49 -7.53 18.01 -1.57
C ARG A 49 -8.05 19.02 -2.60
N VAL A 50 -7.74 18.81 -3.87
CA VAL A 50 -8.18 19.69 -4.98
C VAL A 50 -9.68 19.66 -5.16
N ALA A 51 -10.33 18.51 -4.92
CA ALA A 51 -11.78 18.37 -4.94
C ALA A 51 -12.48 18.94 -3.68
N GLY A 52 -11.75 19.49 -2.71
CA GLY A 52 -12.32 20.02 -1.46
C GLY A 52 -12.71 18.96 -0.43
N HIS A 53 -12.20 17.73 -0.56
CA HIS A 53 -12.39 16.64 0.39
C HIS A 53 -11.20 16.47 1.32
N ASP A 54 -11.38 15.73 2.42
CA ASP A 54 -10.29 15.37 3.32
C ASP A 54 -9.21 14.55 2.58
N PRO A 55 -7.95 15.02 2.54
CA PRO A 55 -6.88 14.34 1.83
C PRO A 55 -6.25 13.20 2.63
N ARG A 56 -6.56 13.06 3.92
CA ARG A 56 -5.99 12.04 4.79
C ARG A 56 -6.41 10.64 4.39
N ILE A 57 -5.56 9.67 4.76
CA ILE A 57 -5.78 8.26 4.49
C ILE A 57 -6.32 7.59 5.75
N ARG A 58 -7.36 6.79 5.57
CA ARG A 58 -7.86 5.85 6.55
C ARG A 58 -7.06 4.55 6.45
N LEU A 59 -6.39 4.17 7.52
CA LEU A 59 -5.66 2.92 7.66
C LEU A 59 -6.44 1.96 8.55
N ALA A 60 -6.58 0.72 8.13
CA ALA A 60 -6.87 -0.39 9.02
C ALA A 60 -5.73 -1.41 8.96
N SER A 61 -5.38 -1.96 10.12
CA SER A 61 -4.30 -2.96 10.28
C SER A 61 -4.87 -4.26 10.79
N LEU A 62 -4.71 -5.34 10.03
CA LEU A 62 -5.12 -6.69 10.41
C LEU A 62 -3.91 -7.56 10.65
N ARG A 63 -3.89 -8.28 11.77
CA ARG A 63 -2.71 -9.01 12.24
C ARG A 63 -2.99 -10.51 12.31
N TRP A 64 -2.11 -11.31 11.74
CA TRP A 64 -2.15 -12.78 11.85
C TRP A 64 -0.75 -13.33 12.12
N ARG A 65 -0.67 -14.64 12.36
CA ARG A 65 0.59 -15.38 12.35
C ARG A 65 0.80 -16.07 11.01
N TRP A 66 2.05 -16.19 10.56
CA TRP A 66 2.42 -16.94 9.37
C TRP A 66 3.20 -18.19 9.76
N THR A 67 2.99 -19.29 9.04
CA THR A 67 3.80 -20.52 9.16
C THR A 67 4.78 -20.67 8.00
N HIS A 68 4.48 -20.03 6.87
CA HIS A 68 5.31 -19.99 5.69
C HIS A 68 5.29 -18.58 5.09
N LEU A 69 6.43 -18.12 4.61
CA LEU A 69 6.53 -16.88 3.86
C LEU A 69 6.12 -17.11 2.40
N PRO A 70 5.43 -16.13 1.77
CA PRO A 70 5.12 -16.23 0.35
C PRO A 70 6.40 -16.23 -0.50
N PRO A 71 6.38 -16.90 -1.66
CA PRO A 71 7.52 -16.88 -2.58
C PRO A 71 7.75 -15.46 -3.11
N ARG A 72 9.03 -15.08 -3.23
CA ARG A 72 9.43 -13.80 -3.82
C ARG A 72 9.12 -13.79 -5.31
N GLY A 73 8.64 -12.66 -5.81
CA GLY A 73 8.37 -12.49 -7.23
C GLY A 73 7.42 -11.34 -7.52
N LEU A 74 7.14 -11.16 -8.81
CA LEU A 74 6.09 -10.30 -9.34
C LEU A 74 5.12 -11.17 -10.12
N TYR A 75 3.87 -11.17 -9.70
CA TYR A 75 2.84 -12.06 -10.22
C TYR A 75 1.68 -11.24 -10.79
N PRO A 76 1.14 -11.61 -11.97
CA PRO A 76 -0.13 -11.07 -12.40
C PRO A 76 -1.21 -11.48 -11.40
N LEU A 77 -2.13 -10.55 -11.11
CA LEU A 77 -3.28 -10.83 -10.28
C LEU A 77 -4.55 -10.35 -10.97
N GLU A 78 -5.55 -11.22 -11.00
CA GLU A 78 -6.85 -10.93 -11.59
C GLU A 78 -7.63 -9.93 -10.74
N HIS A 79 -7.80 -10.24 -9.45
CA HIS A 79 -8.63 -9.47 -8.53
C HIS A 79 -8.05 -9.38 -7.10
N PHE A 80 -8.31 -8.27 -6.43
CA PHE A 80 -8.17 -8.09 -4.98
C PHE A 80 -9.23 -7.07 -4.53
N ASP A 81 -10.00 -7.40 -3.50
CA ASP A 81 -11.13 -6.59 -3.01
C ASP A 81 -11.18 -6.57 -1.49
N TYR A 82 -11.34 -5.37 -0.93
CA TYR A 82 -11.45 -5.21 0.52
C TYR A 82 -12.73 -5.85 1.07
N GLU A 83 -13.81 -5.91 0.27
CA GLU A 83 -15.09 -6.49 0.65
C GLU A 83 -14.94 -7.93 1.18
N THR A 84 -14.07 -8.72 0.56
CA THR A 84 -13.79 -10.09 1.03
C THR A 84 -13.13 -10.12 2.40
N VAL A 85 -12.27 -9.15 2.69
CA VAL A 85 -11.58 -9.03 3.99
C VAL A 85 -12.53 -8.46 5.04
N GLU A 86 -13.30 -7.44 4.70
CA GLU A 86 -14.26 -6.77 5.58
C GLU A 86 -15.45 -7.67 5.96
N LEU A 87 -15.77 -8.66 5.13
CA LEU A 87 -16.77 -9.68 5.47
C LEU A 87 -16.27 -10.70 6.50
N LEU A 88 -14.95 -10.93 6.56
CA LEU A 88 -14.34 -11.96 7.41
C LEU A 88 -13.81 -11.39 8.72
N GLU A 89 -13.44 -10.12 8.74
CA GLU A 89 -12.73 -9.47 9.83
C GLU A 89 -13.47 -8.23 10.31
N ASN A 90 -13.39 -7.93 11.61
CA ASN A 90 -13.90 -6.67 12.13
C ASN A 90 -12.89 -5.54 11.86
N VAL A 91 -13.04 -4.87 10.72
CA VAL A 91 -12.08 -3.87 10.24
C VAL A 91 -12.38 -2.48 10.82
N GLU A 92 -11.49 -1.97 11.66
CA GLU A 92 -11.56 -0.61 12.19
C GLU A 92 -10.59 0.31 11.44
N TYR A 93 -11.14 1.35 10.80
CA TYR A 93 -10.35 2.34 10.08
C TYR A 93 -10.04 3.57 10.94
N ARG A 94 -8.77 3.96 10.98
CA ARG A 94 -8.29 5.16 11.67
C ARG A 94 -7.74 6.15 10.67
N LEU A 95 -8.09 7.41 10.85
CA LEU A 95 -7.65 8.49 9.98
C LEU A 95 -6.27 8.97 10.42
N LEU A 96 -5.29 8.88 9.53
CA LEU A 96 -3.91 9.30 9.80
C LEU A 96 -3.53 10.53 8.96
N GLY A 97 -2.79 11.44 9.58
CA GLY A 97 -2.09 12.51 8.89
C GLY A 97 -0.89 11.99 8.09
N ARG A 98 -0.30 12.87 7.29
CA ARG A 98 0.86 12.57 6.45
C ARG A 98 2.02 11.96 7.24
N VAL A 99 2.48 12.69 8.27
CA VAL A 99 3.66 12.31 9.06
C VAL A 99 3.42 10.98 9.78
N GLU A 100 2.24 10.79 10.37
CA GLU A 100 1.86 9.52 11.02
C GLU A 100 1.88 8.35 10.04
N MET A 101 1.44 8.56 8.79
CA MET A 101 1.48 7.54 7.73
C MET A 101 2.91 7.25 7.26
N GLU A 102 3.76 8.28 7.14
CA GLU A 102 5.18 8.13 6.82
C GLU A 102 5.92 7.35 7.91
N GLU A 103 5.69 7.68 9.18
CA GLU A 103 6.24 6.98 10.34
C GLU A 103 5.75 5.53 10.39
N TYR A 104 4.46 5.29 10.14
CA TYR A 104 3.90 3.93 10.03
C TYR A 104 4.68 3.11 8.99
N PHE A 105 4.82 3.60 7.76
CA PHE A 105 5.52 2.85 6.72
C PHE A 105 7.01 2.71 6.99
N ALA A 106 7.68 3.76 7.50
CA ALA A 106 9.10 3.69 7.84
C ALA A 106 9.37 2.62 8.90
N LEU A 107 8.58 2.59 9.98
CA LEU A 107 8.72 1.60 11.04
C LEU A 107 8.48 0.19 10.51
N HIS A 108 7.44 -0.02 9.70
CA HIS A 108 7.11 -1.34 9.16
C HIS A 108 8.18 -1.81 8.17
N CYS A 109 8.61 -0.94 7.26
CA CYS A 109 9.64 -1.26 6.27
C CYS A 109 10.99 -1.56 6.92
N ALA A 110 11.36 -0.83 7.97
CA ALA A 110 12.63 -1.04 8.68
C ALA A 110 12.69 -2.36 9.45
N ASN A 111 11.55 -2.86 9.94
CA ASN A 111 11.49 -4.03 10.82
C ASN A 111 10.94 -5.30 10.15
N CYS A 112 10.35 -5.19 8.96
CA CYS A 112 9.78 -6.36 8.29
C CYS A 112 10.88 -7.25 7.69
N ARG A 113 10.67 -8.57 7.78
CA ARG A 113 11.44 -9.60 7.09
C ARG A 113 11.14 -9.62 5.59
N LEU A 114 9.88 -9.40 5.24
CA LEU A 114 9.35 -9.48 3.88
C LEU A 114 8.17 -8.50 3.74
N VAL A 115 8.02 -7.92 2.56
CA VAL A 115 6.85 -7.12 2.19
C VAL A 115 6.15 -7.78 1.01
N GLU A 116 4.83 -7.72 1.03
CA GLU A 116 3.94 -8.14 -0.03
C GLU A 116 3.00 -7.00 -0.36
N ALA A 117 2.84 -6.64 -1.63
CA ALA A 117 1.97 -5.56 -2.03
C ALA A 117 1.11 -5.92 -3.23
N TRP A 118 -0.10 -5.38 -3.24
CA TRP A 118 -1.07 -5.48 -4.31
C TRP A 118 -1.36 -4.09 -4.87
N GLY A 119 -1.39 -3.99 -6.19
CA GLY A 119 -1.69 -2.73 -6.84
C GLY A 119 -1.68 -2.83 -8.35
N VAL A 120 -1.56 -1.68 -9.00
CA VAL A 120 -1.48 -1.56 -10.45
C VAL A 120 -0.02 -1.45 -10.87
N ALA A 121 0.40 -2.37 -11.72
CA ALA A 121 1.73 -2.33 -12.31
C ALA A 121 1.88 -1.04 -13.13
N TYR A 122 2.98 -0.34 -12.91
CA TYR A 122 3.39 0.78 -13.73
C TYR A 122 4.89 0.66 -14.04
N HIS A 123 5.31 1.25 -15.15
CA HIS A 123 6.71 1.26 -15.54
C HIS A 123 7.13 2.71 -15.80
N ARG A 124 8.21 3.14 -15.15
CA ARG A 124 8.90 4.40 -15.46
C ARG A 124 10.33 4.05 -15.90
N THR A 125 11.30 4.23 -15.01
CA THR A 125 12.69 3.80 -15.19
C THR A 125 12.92 2.37 -14.71
N GLN A 126 12.11 1.89 -13.77
CA GLN A 126 12.12 0.53 -13.25
C GLN A 126 10.69 0.02 -13.03
N PRO A 127 10.48 -1.30 -12.89
CA PRO A 127 9.16 -1.86 -12.56
C PRO A 127 8.63 -1.25 -11.26
N GLY A 128 7.33 -1.00 -11.19
CA GLY A 128 6.71 -0.49 -9.98
C GLY A 128 5.26 -0.92 -9.80
N LEU A 129 4.78 -0.81 -8.56
CA LEU A 129 3.37 -0.92 -8.20
C LEU A 129 2.89 0.42 -7.62
N HIS A 130 1.80 0.93 -8.17
CA HIS A 130 1.09 2.10 -7.67
C HIS A 130 -0.33 1.70 -7.28
N GLN A 131 -1.14 2.66 -6.83
CA GLN A 131 -2.54 2.44 -6.46
C GLN A 131 -2.69 1.34 -5.39
N ILE A 132 -1.78 1.36 -4.41
CA ILE A 132 -1.78 0.45 -3.27
C ILE A 132 -2.77 0.98 -2.22
N HIS A 133 -4.06 1.00 -2.57
CA HIS A 133 -5.17 1.43 -1.72
C HIS A 133 -6.49 0.97 -2.34
N SER A 134 -7.58 1.01 -1.58
CA SER A 134 -8.91 0.80 -2.15
C SER A 134 -9.26 1.95 -3.11
N ARG A 135 -9.54 1.59 -4.36
CA ARG A 135 -9.91 2.56 -5.39
C ARG A 135 -11.39 2.93 -5.34
N ARG A 136 -12.19 2.13 -4.62
CA ARG A 136 -13.63 2.34 -4.38
C ARG A 136 -13.88 3.44 -3.34
N ALA A 137 -12.98 3.59 -2.37
CA ALA A 137 -13.17 4.45 -1.21
C ALA A 137 -12.71 5.91 -1.40
N SER A 138 -12.86 6.50 -2.60
CA SER A 138 -12.54 7.92 -2.81
C SER A 138 -13.74 8.66 -3.38
N CYS A 139 -14.26 9.65 -2.63
CA CYS A 139 -15.28 10.59 -3.11
C CYS A 139 -14.87 11.31 -4.41
N ALA A 140 -13.56 11.44 -4.65
CA ALA A 140 -13.03 12.09 -5.84
C ALA A 140 -12.94 11.18 -7.08
N VAL A 141 -13.27 9.89 -6.95
CA VAL A 141 -13.30 8.90 -8.04
C VAL A 141 -14.75 8.45 -8.24
N HIS A 142 -15.31 8.76 -9.41
CA HIS A 142 -16.72 8.47 -9.72
C HIS A 142 -16.98 7.03 -10.18
N GLU A 143 -15.93 6.27 -10.49
CA GLU A 143 -16.03 4.90 -11.01
C GLU A 143 -15.72 3.86 -9.93
N ASP A 144 -16.66 2.94 -9.70
CA ASP A 144 -16.46 1.76 -8.85
C ASP A 144 -15.55 0.75 -9.56
N MET A 145 -14.31 0.59 -9.09
CA MET A 145 -13.33 -0.32 -9.67
C MET A 145 -13.18 -1.59 -8.84
N ARG A 146 -14.18 -2.47 -8.94
CA ARG A 146 -14.17 -3.79 -8.28
C ARG A 146 -13.04 -4.67 -8.79
N GLY A 147 -12.48 -5.47 -7.90
CA GLY A 147 -11.32 -6.33 -8.13
C GLY A 147 -10.02 -5.56 -8.33
N ARG A 148 -10.00 -4.24 -8.07
CA ARG A 148 -8.85 -3.36 -8.34
C ARG A 148 -8.30 -2.67 -7.09
N ASP A 149 -8.65 -3.14 -5.90
CA ASP A 149 -8.09 -2.58 -4.68
C ASP A 149 -6.63 -2.98 -4.51
N GLY A 150 -5.83 -2.10 -3.92
CA GLY A 150 -4.45 -2.38 -3.54
C GLY A 150 -4.27 -2.37 -2.03
N ALA A 151 -3.26 -3.06 -1.52
CA ALA A 151 -2.93 -3.13 -0.10
C ALA A 151 -1.45 -3.50 0.08
N VAL A 152 -0.93 -3.38 1.29
CA VAL A 152 0.42 -3.83 1.62
C VAL A 152 0.39 -4.69 2.87
N ARG A 153 1.15 -5.77 2.88
CA ARG A 153 1.33 -6.67 4.00
C ARG A 153 2.80 -6.75 4.36
N PHE A 154 3.09 -6.66 5.65
CA PHE A 154 4.41 -6.80 6.23
C PHE A 154 4.50 -8.11 7.00
N TYR A 155 5.58 -8.84 6.83
CA TYR A 155 5.90 -10.05 7.59
C TYR A 155 7.06 -9.75 8.52
N PHE A 156 6.92 -10.09 9.80
CA PHE A 156 7.90 -9.86 10.85
C PHE A 156 8.38 -11.21 11.40
N ASP A 157 9.67 -11.28 11.77
CA ASP A 157 10.22 -12.47 12.42
C ASP A 157 9.71 -12.61 13.86
N GLU A 158 9.48 -11.48 14.55
CA GLU A 158 8.90 -11.45 15.89
C GLU A 158 7.52 -12.14 15.90
N ASP A 159 7.41 -13.22 16.68
CA ASP A 159 6.23 -14.08 16.81
C ASP A 159 5.64 -14.60 15.49
N GLN A 160 6.43 -14.60 14.41
CA GLN A 160 5.97 -14.89 13.06
C GLN A 160 4.72 -14.08 12.71
N ARG A 161 4.70 -12.81 13.07
CA ARG A 161 3.56 -11.91 12.82
C ARG A 161 3.53 -11.45 11.36
N SER A 162 2.32 -11.34 10.80
CA SER A 162 2.05 -10.56 9.60
C SER A 162 1.05 -9.45 9.91
N GLU A 163 1.19 -8.30 9.25
CA GLU A 163 0.23 -7.19 9.33
C GLU A 163 -0.17 -6.75 7.92
N LEU A 164 -1.47 -6.84 7.58
CA LEU A 164 -2.05 -6.28 6.36
C LEU A 164 -2.57 -4.87 6.65
N ALA A 165 -2.04 -3.90 5.93
CA ALA A 165 -2.50 -2.52 5.89
C ALA A 165 -3.50 -2.34 4.75
N LEU A 166 -4.74 -2.01 5.12
CA LEU A 166 -5.81 -1.60 4.23
C LEU A 166 -5.88 -0.07 4.23
N LEU A 167 -5.79 0.55 3.06
CA LEU A 167 -5.76 2.00 2.88
C LEU A 167 -7.00 2.46 2.12
N LYS A 168 -7.75 3.41 2.69
CA LYS A 168 -8.92 4.05 2.07
C LYS A 168 -8.75 5.57 2.11
N PHE A 169 -9.26 6.28 1.10
CA PHE A 169 -9.34 7.74 1.16
C PHE A 169 -10.67 8.19 1.76
N CYS A 170 -10.89 9.50 1.85
CA CYS A 170 -12.23 10.02 2.11
C CYS A 170 -13.16 9.61 0.96
N GLY A 171 -14.15 8.77 1.29
CA GLY A 171 -15.05 8.00 0.43
C GLY A 171 -15.86 7.03 1.30
N GLN A 172 -16.72 6.19 0.70
CA GLN A 172 -17.52 5.19 1.41
C GLN A 172 -16.71 4.42 2.47
#